data_AF-A0A1V4TK03-F1
#
_entry.id   AF-A0A1V4TK03-F1
#
_cell.length_a   1.000
_cell.length_b   1.000
_cell.length_c   1.000
_cell.angle_alpha   90.00
_cell.angle_beta   90.00
_cell.angle_gamma   90.00
#
_symmetry.space_group_name_H-M   'P 1'
#
loop_
_entity.id
_entity.type
_entity.pdbx_description
1 polymer ?
#
loop_
_entity_poly.entity_id
_entity_poly.type
_entity_poly.pdbx_seq_one_letter_code
_entity_poly.pdbx_strand_id
1 'polypeptide(L)'
;MDKFIYHKNEQFYRKKASVFLSNIVGDQMETKKILVLGNSDSGKRTALKHICNNLVETEAASYGKTIRNNKKLQIFSPSSAERFQFMKDILSKNMDGTIIVIDNTQGITPNCEEMIDFVEEKDVPYIIFANKQDLNNGPLYSHYPCVHIIPTEAISGKGVIEGLNILLGLMENKHANEIHAISY
;
A
#
# COMPACT_ATOMS: atom_id res chain seq x y z
N MET A 1 4.08 -56.50 10.31
CA MET A 1 5.19 -55.57 10.05
C MET A 1 4.75 -54.38 9.19
N ASP A 2 3.44 -54.22 8.91
CA ASP A 2 2.93 -53.36 7.82
C ASP A 2 2.40 -51.98 8.24
N LYS A 3 1.98 -51.78 9.50
CA LYS A 3 1.44 -50.48 9.95
C LYS A 3 2.49 -49.36 10.00
N PHE A 4 3.75 -49.71 10.29
CA PHE A 4 4.83 -48.74 10.43
C PHE A 4 5.31 -48.18 9.07
N ILE A 5 5.26 -49.01 8.03
CA ILE A 5 5.65 -48.64 6.66
C ILE A 5 4.58 -47.73 6.03
N TYR A 6 3.29 -48.06 6.23
CA TYR A 6 2.18 -47.25 5.75
C TYR A 6 2.19 -45.82 6.34
N HIS A 7 2.44 -45.69 7.64
CA HIS A 7 2.40 -44.38 8.31
C HIS A 7 3.57 -43.47 7.89
N LYS A 8 4.75 -44.04 7.62
CA LYS A 8 5.91 -43.31 7.08
C LYS A 8 5.66 -42.80 5.67
N ASN A 9 5.00 -43.59 4.83
CA ASN A 9 4.65 -43.21 3.47
C ASN A 9 3.61 -42.07 3.47
N GLU A 10 2.57 -42.15 4.30
CA GLU A 10 1.55 -41.11 4.37
C GLU A 10 2.11 -39.74 4.80
N GLN A 11 2.98 -39.70 5.82
CA GLN A 11 3.65 -38.47 6.23
C GLN A 11 4.58 -37.90 5.15
N PHE A 12 5.25 -38.77 4.39
CA PHE A 12 6.09 -38.37 3.26
C PHE A 12 5.25 -37.74 2.13
N TYR A 13 4.11 -38.35 1.78
CA TYR A 13 3.20 -37.80 0.78
C TYR A 13 2.54 -36.49 1.23
N ARG A 14 2.14 -36.36 2.50
CA ARG A 14 1.64 -35.09 3.06
C ARG A 14 2.67 -33.98 2.99
N LYS A 15 3.94 -34.28 3.30
CA LYS A 15 5.03 -33.29 3.25
C LYS A 15 5.33 -32.86 1.81
N LYS A 16 5.35 -33.79 0.86
CA LYS A 16 5.49 -33.47 -0.57
C LYS A 16 4.30 -32.67 -1.11
N ALA A 17 3.07 -33.03 -0.73
CA ALA A 17 1.86 -32.31 -1.12
C ALA A 17 1.86 -30.88 -0.54
N SER A 18 2.26 -30.70 0.72
CA SER A 18 2.38 -29.38 1.34
C SER A 18 3.43 -28.50 0.66
N VAL A 19 4.58 -29.06 0.27
CA VAL A 19 5.63 -28.34 -0.47
C VAL A 19 5.19 -28.02 -1.89
N PHE A 20 4.50 -28.95 -2.55
CA PHE A 20 3.95 -28.75 -3.89
C PHE A 20 2.84 -27.68 -3.88
N LEU A 21 1.93 -27.73 -2.91
CA LEU A 21 0.91 -26.72 -2.69
C LEU A 21 1.51 -25.36 -2.32
N SER A 22 2.52 -25.30 -1.45
CA SER A 22 3.21 -24.03 -1.15
C SER A 22 3.93 -23.46 -2.37
N ASN A 23 4.46 -24.32 -3.26
CA ASN A 23 5.11 -23.88 -4.49
C ASN A 23 4.09 -23.41 -5.55
N ILE A 24 2.92 -24.06 -5.64
CA ILE A 24 1.82 -23.61 -6.50
C ILE A 24 1.23 -22.29 -5.99
N VAL A 25 1.01 -22.18 -4.67
CA VAL A 25 0.48 -20.97 -4.03
C VAL A 25 1.50 -19.82 -4.08
N GLY A 26 2.80 -20.10 -3.94
CA GLY A 26 3.87 -19.10 -4.02
C GLY A 26 3.99 -18.39 -5.38
N ASP A 27 3.52 -19.04 -6.45
CA ASP A 27 3.56 -18.53 -7.81
C ASP A 27 2.27 -17.77 -8.22
N GLN A 28 1.20 -17.85 -7.41
CA GLN A 28 -0.10 -17.22 -7.66
C GLN A 28 -0.48 -16.19 -6.57
N MET A 29 0.50 -15.56 -5.94
CA MET A 29 0.22 -14.45 -5.02
C MET A 29 -0.14 -13.19 -5.80
N GLU A 30 -1.36 -12.71 -5.62
CA GLU A 30 -1.84 -11.45 -6.17
C GLU A 30 -0.84 -10.32 -5.88
N THR A 31 -0.53 -9.53 -6.91
CA THR A 31 0.35 -8.38 -6.80
C THR A 31 -0.49 -7.10 -6.80
N LYS A 32 -0.34 -6.30 -5.75
CA LYS A 32 -0.95 -4.97 -5.62
C LYS A 32 0.09 -3.88 -5.80
N LYS A 33 -0.23 -2.89 -6.63
CA LYS A 33 0.59 -1.72 -6.91
C LYS A 33 0.05 -0.53 -6.12
N ILE A 34 0.89 -0.02 -5.23
CA ILE A 34 0.55 1.10 -4.36
C ILE A 34 1.38 2.31 -4.75
N LEU A 35 0.71 3.43 -4.98
CA LEU A 35 1.35 4.71 -5.18
C LEU A 35 1.45 5.46 -3.84
N VAL A 36 2.59 6.10 -3.57
CA VAL A 36 2.76 6.97 -2.41
C VAL A 36 3.07 8.38 -2.88
N LEU A 37 2.17 9.31 -2.56
CA LEU A 37 2.22 10.72 -2.95
C LEU A 37 2.38 11.62 -1.73
N GLY A 38 2.67 12.90 -2.00
CA GLY A 38 2.89 13.91 -0.98
C GLY A 38 4.03 14.85 -1.35
N ASN A 39 4.06 16.02 -0.70
CA ASN A 39 5.12 17.01 -0.91
C ASN A 39 6.51 16.48 -0.55
N SER A 40 7.54 17.17 -1.03
CA SER A 40 8.90 17.02 -0.49
C SER A 40 8.87 17.21 1.03
N ASP A 41 9.62 16.40 1.75
CA ASP A 41 9.69 16.40 3.23
C ASP A 41 8.38 16.09 4.00
N SER A 42 7.30 15.66 3.32
CA SER A 42 6.09 15.16 4.00
C SER A 42 6.32 13.89 4.83
N GLY A 43 7.46 13.21 4.66
CA GLY A 43 7.81 11.98 5.37
C GLY A 43 7.55 10.67 4.61
N LYS A 44 7.25 10.73 3.30
CA LYS A 44 7.05 9.55 2.43
C LYS A 44 8.13 8.49 2.60
N ARG A 45 9.39 8.88 2.41
CA ARG A 45 10.55 7.98 2.51
C ARG A 45 10.64 7.33 3.90
N THR A 46 10.40 8.12 4.94
CA THR A 46 10.45 7.63 6.32
C THR A 46 9.35 6.60 6.58
N ALA A 47 8.11 6.88 6.16
CA ALA A 47 7.01 5.93 6.26
C ALA A 47 7.28 4.64 5.48
N LEU A 48 7.83 4.75 4.27
CA LEU A 48 8.18 3.59 3.44
C LEU A 48 9.19 2.65 4.09
N LYS A 49 10.11 3.14 4.93
CA LYS A 49 11.04 2.28 5.68
C LYS A 49 10.35 1.36 6.68
N HIS A 50 9.17 1.72 7.17
CA HIS A 50 8.37 0.86 8.04
C HIS A 50 7.53 -0.15 7.25
N ILE A 51 7.21 0.14 5.99
CA ILE A 51 6.37 -0.71 5.14
C ILE A 51 7.20 -1.74 4.37
N CYS A 52 8.32 -1.30 3.81
CA CYS A 52 9.11 -2.07 2.85
C CYS A 52 10.24 -2.82 3.54
N ASN A 53 10.36 -4.13 3.24
CA ASN A 53 11.52 -4.90 3.69
C ASN A 53 12.80 -4.44 2.97
N ASN A 54 12.66 -4.07 1.69
CA ASN A 54 13.72 -3.52 0.87
C ASN A 54 13.19 -2.27 0.15
N LEU A 55 13.89 -1.16 0.33
CA LEU A 55 13.59 0.12 -0.32
C LEU A 55 14.78 0.50 -1.22
N VAL A 56 14.54 0.58 -2.52
CA VAL A 56 15.48 1.09 -3.53
C VAL A 56 15.17 2.55 -3.76
N GLU A 57 16.20 3.39 -3.77
CA GLU A 57 16.04 4.83 -3.84
C GLU A 57 16.91 5.41 -4.94
N THR A 58 16.30 6.31 -5.71
CA THR A 58 16.96 7.06 -6.78
C THR A 58 16.63 8.54 -6.61
N GLU A 59 17.28 9.40 -7.38
CA GLU A 59 16.96 10.83 -7.38
C GLU A 59 15.50 11.12 -7.82
N ALA A 60 14.93 10.26 -8.68
CA ALA A 60 13.60 10.45 -9.23
C ALA A 60 12.49 9.85 -8.35
N ALA A 61 12.76 8.73 -7.68
CA ALA A 61 11.75 7.99 -6.95
C ALA A 61 12.33 6.98 -5.96
N SER A 62 11.49 6.58 -4.99
CA SER A 62 11.68 5.39 -4.16
C SER A 62 10.78 4.26 -4.66
N TYR A 63 11.31 3.04 -4.64
CA TYR A 63 10.59 1.83 -5.00
C TYR A 63 10.82 0.76 -3.95
N GLY A 64 9.74 0.16 -3.45
CA GLY A 64 9.80 -0.85 -2.41
C GLY A 64 8.96 -2.07 -2.74
N LYS A 65 9.35 -3.20 -2.14
CA LYS A 65 8.58 -4.45 -2.19
C LYS A 65 8.39 -4.98 -0.78
N THR A 66 7.19 -5.50 -0.52
CA THR A 66 6.90 -6.23 0.71
C THR A 66 5.83 -7.30 0.45
N ILE A 67 5.64 -8.19 1.40
CA ILE A 67 4.57 -9.19 1.38
C ILE A 67 3.72 -8.97 2.61
N ARG A 68 2.40 -8.80 2.42
CA ARG A 68 1.46 -8.56 3.52
C ARG A 68 0.09 -9.12 3.17
N ASN A 69 -0.60 -9.73 4.13
CA ASN A 69 -1.92 -10.37 3.93
C ASN A 69 -1.96 -11.33 2.73
N ASN A 70 -0.89 -12.13 2.55
CA ASN A 70 -0.71 -13.03 1.41
C ASN A 70 -0.75 -12.35 0.02
N LYS A 71 -0.48 -11.04 -0.05
CA LYS A 71 -0.34 -10.25 -1.28
C LYS A 71 1.08 -9.72 -1.44
N LYS A 72 1.58 -9.69 -2.67
CA LYS A 72 2.85 -9.02 -3.03
C LYS A 72 2.55 -7.54 -3.23
N LEU A 73 3.14 -6.67 -2.42
CA LEU A 73 2.98 -5.22 -2.58
C LEU A 73 4.18 -4.64 -3.33
N GLN A 74 3.91 -3.93 -4.42
CA GLN A 74 4.88 -3.12 -5.14
C GLN A 74 4.55 -1.67 -4.90
N ILE A 75 5.48 -0.93 -4.27
CA ILE A 75 5.21 0.42 -3.79
C ILE A 75 6.12 1.39 -4.53
N PHE A 76 5.51 2.41 -5.13
CA PHE A 76 6.23 3.44 -5.87
C PHE A 76 5.96 4.81 -5.28
N SER A 77 7.00 5.65 -5.16
CA SER A 77 6.88 7.01 -4.65
C SER A 77 7.76 7.95 -5.47
N PRO A 78 7.19 8.89 -6.25
CA PRO A 78 7.95 10.00 -6.81
C PRO A 78 8.65 10.80 -5.70
N SER A 79 9.86 11.31 -5.97
CA SER A 79 10.64 12.04 -4.96
C SER A 79 10.08 13.44 -4.67
N SER A 80 9.49 14.10 -5.67
CA SER A 80 8.88 15.43 -5.58
C SER A 80 7.54 15.53 -6.33
N ALA A 81 6.79 16.62 -6.11
CA ALA A 81 5.58 16.92 -6.86
C ALA A 81 5.87 17.09 -8.36
N GLU A 82 6.98 17.71 -8.74
CA GLU A 82 7.41 17.84 -10.15
C GLU A 82 7.66 16.48 -10.79
N ARG A 83 8.30 15.54 -10.06
CA ARG A 83 8.51 14.17 -10.53
C ARG A 83 7.19 13.42 -10.66
N PHE A 84 6.24 13.66 -9.76
CA PHE A 84 4.89 13.13 -9.90
C PHE A 84 4.23 13.65 -11.19
N GLN A 85 4.28 14.96 -11.47
CA GLN A 85 3.72 15.52 -12.71
C GLN A 85 4.32 14.89 -13.96
N PHE A 86 5.65 14.77 -14.00
CA PHE A 86 6.34 14.14 -15.11
C PHE A 86 5.91 12.68 -15.35
N MET A 87 5.59 11.95 -14.26
CA MET A 87 5.25 10.54 -14.32
C MET A 87 3.74 10.27 -14.31
N LYS A 88 2.89 11.31 -14.19
CA LYS A 88 1.44 11.21 -13.92
C LYS A 88 0.75 10.30 -14.93
N ASP A 89 1.06 10.42 -16.21
CA ASP A 89 0.50 9.59 -17.28
C ASP A 89 0.84 8.11 -17.17
N ILE A 90 2.06 7.80 -16.71
CA ILE A 90 2.51 6.41 -16.53
C ILE A 90 1.89 5.84 -15.25
N LEU A 91 1.86 6.63 -14.18
CA LEU A 91 1.30 6.26 -12.88
C LEU A 91 -0.23 6.12 -12.90
N SER A 92 -0.89 6.76 -13.85
CA SER A 92 -2.34 6.59 -14.08
C SER A 92 -2.74 5.17 -14.48
N LYS A 93 -1.77 4.33 -14.89
CA LYS A 93 -2.03 2.99 -15.40
C LYS A 93 -1.78 1.95 -14.32
N ASN A 94 -2.84 1.21 -13.97
CA ASN A 94 -2.77 -0.01 -13.17
C ASN A 94 -2.31 0.18 -11.71
N MET A 95 -2.73 1.25 -11.03
CA MET A 95 -2.57 1.38 -9.57
C MET A 95 -3.78 0.78 -8.86
N ASP A 96 -3.54 -0.03 -7.83
CA ASP A 96 -4.61 -0.64 -7.03
C ASP A 96 -5.03 0.24 -5.84
N GLY A 97 -4.13 1.12 -5.38
CA GLY A 97 -4.46 2.10 -4.34
C GLY A 97 -3.34 3.09 -4.06
N THR A 98 -3.67 4.12 -3.28
CA THR A 98 -2.75 5.25 -3.03
C THR A 98 -2.67 5.61 -1.55
N ILE A 99 -1.48 5.98 -1.08
CA ILE A 99 -1.26 6.63 0.21
C ILE A 99 -0.80 8.06 -0.07
N ILE A 100 -1.52 9.04 0.46
CA ILE A 100 -1.12 10.44 0.36
C ILE A 100 -0.54 10.88 1.71
N VAL A 101 0.74 11.21 1.75
CA VAL A 101 1.43 11.63 2.98
C VAL A 101 1.43 13.16 3.05
N ILE A 102 0.81 13.69 4.09
CA ILE A 102 0.67 15.12 4.33
C ILE A 102 1.43 15.49 5.60
N ASP A 103 2.24 16.53 5.52
CA ASP A 103 2.86 17.13 6.70
C ASP A 103 1.77 17.87 7.50
N ASN A 104 1.37 17.33 8.65
CA ASN A 104 0.30 17.89 9.46
C ASN A 104 0.65 19.26 10.04
N THR A 105 1.92 19.66 10.06
CA THR A 105 2.33 21.02 10.46
C THR A 105 2.01 22.06 9.38
N GLN A 106 1.84 21.63 8.13
CA GLN A 106 1.53 22.48 6.98
C GLN A 106 0.08 22.36 6.53
N GLY A 107 -0.59 21.27 6.90
CA GLY A 107 -1.94 20.97 6.42
C GLY A 107 -1.95 20.57 4.95
N ILE A 108 -3.14 20.58 4.36
CA ILE A 108 -3.32 20.27 2.94
C ILE A 108 -2.87 21.49 2.12
N THR A 109 -1.89 21.28 1.24
CA THR A 109 -1.40 22.31 0.31
C THR A 109 -2.02 22.13 -1.09
N PRO A 110 -1.94 23.11 -1.99
CA PRO A 110 -2.45 22.96 -3.37
C PRO A 110 -1.86 21.75 -4.12
N ASN A 111 -0.59 21.43 -3.90
CA ASN A 111 0.02 20.22 -4.47
C ASN A 111 -0.59 18.93 -3.90
N CYS A 112 -1.02 18.94 -2.64
CA CYS A 112 -1.71 17.82 -2.03
C CYS A 112 -3.11 17.67 -2.63
N GLU A 113 -3.84 18.77 -2.81
CA GLU A 113 -5.15 18.79 -3.47
C GLU A 113 -5.04 18.19 -4.87
N GLU A 114 -4.05 18.61 -5.67
CA GLU A 114 -3.87 18.08 -7.02
C GLU A 114 -3.56 16.56 -7.05
N MET A 115 -2.86 16.05 -6.02
CA MET A 115 -2.61 14.62 -5.85
C MET A 115 -3.87 13.87 -5.42
N ILE A 116 -4.71 14.47 -4.57
CA ILE A 116 -5.99 13.89 -4.13
C ILE A 116 -6.95 13.83 -5.33
N ASP A 117 -7.12 14.96 -6.03
CA ASP A 117 -7.99 15.07 -7.20
C ASP A 117 -7.59 14.06 -8.29
N PHE A 118 -6.29 13.89 -8.53
CA PHE A 118 -5.79 12.87 -9.45
C PHE A 118 -6.24 11.45 -9.06
N VAL A 119 -6.19 11.12 -7.77
CA VAL A 119 -6.54 9.78 -7.28
C VAL A 119 -8.05 9.56 -7.30
N GLU A 120 -8.84 10.59 -6.99
CA GLU A 120 -10.31 10.55 -7.08
C GLU A 120 -10.78 10.43 -8.53
N GLU A 121 -10.18 11.18 -9.46
CA GLU A 121 -10.49 11.11 -10.90
C GLU A 121 -10.22 9.71 -11.48
N LYS A 122 -9.20 9.03 -10.96
CA LYS A 122 -8.88 7.65 -11.36
C LYS A 122 -9.70 6.60 -10.62
N ASP A 123 -10.55 7.02 -9.68
CA ASP A 123 -11.34 6.13 -8.84
C ASP A 123 -10.42 5.07 -8.22
N VAL A 124 -9.34 5.48 -7.57
CA VAL A 124 -8.38 4.58 -6.94
C VAL A 124 -8.56 4.66 -5.42
N PRO A 125 -8.79 3.55 -4.69
CA PRO A 125 -8.90 3.56 -3.24
C PRO A 125 -7.69 4.23 -2.60
N TYR A 126 -7.92 5.16 -1.67
CA TYR A 126 -6.83 5.90 -1.05
C TYR A 126 -7.09 6.27 0.40
N ILE A 127 -5.99 6.56 1.08
CA ILE A 127 -5.97 7.08 2.44
C ILE A 127 -4.99 8.24 2.55
N ILE A 128 -5.15 9.05 3.58
CA ILE A 128 -4.24 10.13 3.92
C ILE A 128 -3.49 9.79 5.20
N PHE A 129 -2.17 9.89 5.18
CA PHE A 129 -1.34 9.93 6.38
C PHE A 129 -1.17 11.39 6.81
N ALA A 130 -1.82 11.77 7.91
CA ALA A 130 -1.60 13.05 8.58
C ALA A 130 -0.32 12.93 9.42
N ASN A 131 0.83 13.13 8.77
CA ASN A 131 2.15 12.82 9.30
C ASN A 131 2.74 13.95 10.16
N LYS A 132 3.76 13.63 10.96
CA LYS A 132 4.43 14.53 11.91
C LYS A 132 3.53 14.87 13.12
N GLN A 133 2.77 13.89 13.62
CA GLN A 133 1.94 14.02 14.82
C GLN A 133 2.74 14.33 16.10
N ASP A 134 4.04 14.05 16.09
CA ASP A 134 4.99 14.48 17.11
C ASP A 134 5.20 16.01 17.15
N LEU A 135 4.95 16.70 16.04
CA LEU A 135 5.07 18.16 15.92
C LEU A 135 3.71 18.88 15.93
N ASN A 136 2.68 18.26 15.34
CA ASN A 136 1.30 18.75 15.41
C ASN A 136 0.34 17.57 15.58
N ASN A 137 -0.19 17.41 16.80
CA ASN A 137 -1.11 16.32 17.16
C ASN A 137 -2.60 16.63 16.89
N GLY A 138 -2.90 17.79 16.27
CA GLY A 138 -4.25 18.16 15.89
C GLY A 138 -4.78 17.32 14.72
N PRO A 139 -6.12 17.25 14.55
CA PRO A 139 -6.70 16.62 13.38
C PRO A 139 -6.32 17.36 12.10
N LEU A 140 -6.07 16.61 11.02
CA LEU A 140 -5.96 17.19 9.69
C LEU A 140 -7.37 17.44 9.15
N TYR A 141 -7.73 18.71 8.96
CA TYR A 141 -9.00 19.07 8.36
C TYR A 141 -8.93 18.93 6.84
N SER A 142 -9.89 18.21 6.28
CA SER A 142 -10.03 17.96 4.84
C SER A 142 -11.45 18.32 4.40
N HIS A 143 -11.57 18.90 3.21
CA HIS A 143 -12.87 19.12 2.57
C HIS A 143 -13.29 17.93 1.68
N TYR A 144 -12.42 16.94 1.51
CA TYR A 144 -12.70 15.72 0.77
C TYR A 144 -13.57 14.78 1.63
N PRO A 145 -14.84 14.55 1.24
CA PRO A 145 -15.73 13.69 2.02
C PRO A 145 -15.26 12.22 1.95
N CYS A 146 -15.48 11.47 3.03
CA CYS A 146 -15.27 10.02 3.08
C CYS A 146 -13.81 9.51 2.95
N VAL A 147 -12.80 10.38 3.01
CA VAL A 147 -11.39 9.94 3.06
C VAL A 147 -10.99 9.46 4.46
N HIS A 148 -10.30 8.32 4.53
CA HIS A 148 -9.71 7.85 5.78
C HIS A 148 -8.41 8.61 6.05
N ILE A 149 -8.43 9.45 7.08
CA ILE A 149 -7.26 10.18 7.56
C ILE A 149 -6.67 9.45 8.75
N ILE A 150 -5.43 8.99 8.61
CA ILE A 150 -4.72 8.22 9.62
C ILE A 150 -3.66 9.13 10.25
N PRO A 151 -3.72 9.42 11.57
CA PRO A 151 -2.65 10.14 12.24
C PRO A 151 -1.38 9.28 12.24
N THR A 152 -0.26 9.82 11.74
CA THR A 152 1.00 9.07 11.67
C THR A 152 2.19 9.84 12.23
N GLU A 153 3.13 9.11 12.80
CA GLU A 153 4.45 9.61 13.16
C GLU A 153 5.48 8.75 12.42
N ALA A 154 5.88 9.18 11.22
CA ALA A 154 6.71 8.36 10.35
C ALA A 154 8.07 7.99 10.96
N ILE A 155 8.61 8.78 11.90
CA ILE A 155 9.89 8.49 12.56
C ILE A 155 9.77 7.29 13.50
N SER A 156 8.66 7.19 14.25
CA SER A 156 8.42 6.07 15.16
C SER A 156 7.68 4.91 14.48
N GLY A 157 7.05 5.15 13.34
CA GLY A 157 6.23 4.19 12.60
C GLY A 157 4.79 4.07 13.09
N LYS A 158 4.37 4.85 14.10
CA LYS A 158 2.99 4.84 14.60
C LYS A 158 2.00 5.21 13.48
N GLY A 159 0.90 4.46 13.41
CA GLY A 159 -0.17 4.63 12.42
C GLY A 159 0.18 4.15 11.00
N VAL A 160 1.47 4.01 10.63
CA VAL A 160 1.88 3.67 9.25
C VAL A 160 1.37 2.30 8.82
N ILE A 161 1.58 1.28 9.65
CA ILE A 161 1.18 -0.10 9.34
C ILE A 161 -0.35 -0.29 9.43
N GLU A 162 -0.98 0.35 10.41
CA GLU A 162 -2.43 0.34 10.56
C GLU A 162 -3.10 0.95 9.33
N GLY A 163 -2.65 2.13 8.92
CA GLY A 163 -3.14 2.78 7.72
C GLY A 163 -2.93 1.94 6.46
N LEU A 164 -1.76 1.32 6.28
CA LEU A 164 -1.55 0.38 5.16
C LEU A 164 -2.59 -0.76 5.16
N ASN A 165 -2.90 -1.35 6.33
CA ASN A 165 -3.89 -2.42 6.41
C ASN A 165 -5.31 -1.91 6.05
N ILE A 166 -5.66 -0.69 6.48
CA ILE A 166 -6.93 -0.04 6.11
C ILE A 166 -7.02 0.11 4.59
N LEU A 167 -5.98 0.64 3.95
CA LEU A 167 -5.93 0.78 2.50
C LEU A 167 -6.13 -0.57 1.80
N LEU A 168 -5.45 -1.63 2.26
CA LEU A 168 -5.63 -2.97 1.69
C LEU A 168 -7.08 -3.47 1.82
N GLY A 169 -7.76 -3.19 2.93
CA GLY A 169 -9.18 -3.50 3.10
C GLY A 169 -10.09 -2.72 2.13
N LEU A 170 -9.79 -1.45 1.87
CA LEU A 170 -10.52 -0.63 0.89
C LEU A 170 -10.38 -1.20 -0.53
N MET A 171 -9.19 -1.67 -0.90
CA MET A 171 -8.95 -2.31 -2.20
C MET A 171 -9.78 -3.59 -2.37
N GLU A 172 -9.89 -4.41 -1.33
CA GLU A 172 -10.67 -5.67 -1.37
C GLU A 172 -12.16 -5.41 -1.55
N ASN A 173 -12.73 -4.45 -0.81
CA ASN A 173 -14.14 -4.11 -0.90
C ASN A 173 -14.54 -3.55 -2.26
N LYS A 174 -13.64 -2.78 -2.89
CA LYS A 174 -13.88 -2.25 -4.24
C LYS A 174 -14.02 -3.37 -5.28
N HIS A 175 -13.11 -4.34 -5.26
CA HIS A 175 -13.18 -5.48 -6.18
C HIS A 175 -14.45 -6.32 -5.99
N ALA A 176 -14.90 -6.50 -4.74
CA ALA A 176 -16.15 -7.20 -4.48
C ALA A 176 -17.36 -6.49 -5.13
N ASN A 177 -17.42 -5.16 -5.03
CA ASN A 177 -18.50 -4.37 -5.62
C ASN A 177 -18.48 -4.38 -7.15
N GLU A 178 -17.29 -4.35 -7.78
CA GLU A 178 -17.14 -4.47 -9.24
C GLU A 178 -17.64 -5.83 -9.75
N ILE A 179 -17.28 -6.93 -9.10
CA ILE A 179 -17.75 -8.28 -9.48
C ILE A 179 -19.27 -8.38 -9.40
N HIS A 180 -19.88 -7.81 -8.36
CA HIS A 180 -21.33 -7.78 -8.21
C HIS A 180 -22.02 -6.95 -9.30
N ALA A 181 -21.43 -5.83 -9.74
CA ALA A 181 -22.00 -4.98 -10.78
C ALA A 181 -22.02 -5.63 -12.18
N ILE A 182 -21.11 -6.56 -12.47
CA ILE A 182 -21.00 -7.24 -13.78
C ILE A 182 -21.90 -8.50 -13.85
N SER A 183 -22.51 -8.89 -12.73
CA SER A 183 -23.34 -10.11 -12.60
C SER A 183 -24.85 -9.86 -12.82
N TYR A 184 -25.23 -8.66 -13.26
CA TYR A 184 -26.60 -8.24 -13.60
C TYR A 184 -26.66 -7.73 -15.05
#